data_AF-E0S5G3-F1
#
_entry.id   AF-E0S5G3-F1
#
_cell.length_a   1.000
_cell.length_b   1.000
_cell.length_c   1.000
_cell.angle_alpha   90.00
_cell.angle_beta   90.00
_cell.angle_gamma   90.00
#
_symmetry.space_group_name_H-M   'P 1'
#
loop_
_entity.id
_entity.type
_entity.pdbx_description
1 polymer ?
#
loop_
_entity_poly.entity_id
_entity_poly.type
_entity_poly.pdbx_seq_one_letter_code
_entity_poly.pdbx_strand_id
1 'polypeptide(L)'
;MRNNKPIILTKKKPEDQNKPKTAALEDSELKMVSKEAGDSIANARTRKGMSRKDLAQKMKKNVSVIDSWERGEAVYNEKIAQELESILEFKINWK
;
A
#
# COMPACT_ATOMS: atom_id res chain seq x y z
N MET A 1 -19.61 -48.78 -5.22
CA MET A 1 -19.69 -47.84 -4.08
C MET A 1 -19.38 -46.44 -4.59
N ARG A 2 -20.28 -45.47 -4.35
CA ARG A 2 -20.11 -44.04 -4.67
C ARG A 2 -19.18 -43.42 -3.62
N ASN A 3 -18.27 -42.53 -4.03
CA ASN A 3 -17.68 -41.52 -3.16
C ASN A 3 -17.28 -40.28 -3.99
N ASN A 4 -18.25 -39.37 -4.18
CA ASN A 4 -18.00 -37.97 -4.51
C ASN A 4 -17.65 -37.22 -3.22
N LYS A 5 -16.53 -36.50 -3.21
CA LYS A 5 -16.35 -35.31 -2.36
C LYS A 5 -15.75 -34.19 -3.23
N PRO A 6 -16.40 -33.02 -3.35
CA PRO A 6 -15.85 -31.89 -4.10
C PRO A 6 -14.76 -31.21 -3.26
N ILE A 7 -13.52 -31.18 -3.75
CA ILE A 7 -12.49 -30.31 -3.18
C ILE A 7 -12.56 -28.98 -3.92
N ILE A 8 -13.21 -28.03 -3.26
CA ILE A 8 -13.20 -26.62 -3.62
C ILE A 8 -11.82 -26.08 -3.25
N LEU A 9 -10.89 -26.01 -4.20
CA LEU A 9 -9.62 -25.30 -3.98
C LEU A 9 -9.86 -23.81 -4.22
N THR A 10 -9.98 -23.09 -3.11
CA THR A 10 -10.14 -21.64 -3.03
C THR A 10 -8.90 -20.90 -3.56
N LYS A 11 -9.15 -19.73 -4.15
CA LYS A 11 -8.18 -18.79 -4.74
C LYS A 11 -6.92 -18.57 -3.88
N LYS A 12 -5.75 -18.45 -4.53
CA LYS A 12 -4.76 -17.38 -4.24
C LYS A 12 -3.79 -17.21 -5.41
N LYS A 13 -3.72 -15.95 -5.88
CA LYS A 13 -2.89 -15.43 -6.98
C LYS A 13 -1.41 -15.78 -6.76
N PRO A 14 -0.66 -16.15 -7.81
CA PRO A 14 0.77 -16.31 -7.73
C PRO A 14 1.44 -14.95 -7.49
N GLU A 15 2.34 -14.96 -6.52
CA GLU A 15 3.36 -13.96 -6.28
C GLU A 15 4.19 -13.75 -7.54
N ASP A 16 4.33 -12.49 -7.96
CA ASP A 16 5.37 -12.11 -8.90
C ASP A 16 6.20 -11.00 -8.25
N GLN A 17 7.36 -11.45 -7.81
CA GLN A 17 8.50 -10.66 -7.37
C GLN A 17 9.26 -10.20 -8.62
N ASN A 18 9.34 -8.89 -8.88
CA ASN A 18 10.52 -8.36 -9.57
C ASN A 18 10.72 -6.85 -9.35
N LYS A 19 11.94 -6.51 -8.96
CA LYS A 19 12.56 -5.17 -8.82
C LYS A 19 12.84 -4.59 -10.22
N PRO A 20 12.98 -3.25 -10.45
CA PRO A 20 14.14 -2.50 -9.93
C PRO A 20 13.92 -1.03 -9.50
N LYS A 21 14.95 -0.54 -8.78
CA LYS A 21 15.31 0.84 -8.37
C LYS A 21 15.02 1.94 -9.41
N THR A 22 14.70 3.16 -8.94
CA THR A 22 15.32 4.49 -9.26
C THR A 22 14.49 5.55 -8.47
N ALA A 23 14.91 6.03 -7.30
CA ALA A 23 15.77 7.20 -7.05
C ALA A 23 15.28 8.50 -7.70
N ALA A 24 14.49 9.29 -6.97
CA ALA A 24 14.41 10.74 -7.15
C ALA A 24 14.21 11.35 -5.76
N LEU A 25 15.35 11.75 -5.20
CA LEU A 25 15.51 12.56 -4.01
C LEU A 25 14.91 13.94 -4.28
N GLU A 26 13.98 14.38 -3.45
CA GLU A 26 13.80 15.82 -3.22
C GLU A 26 13.76 16.04 -1.71
N ASP A 27 14.79 16.77 -1.27
CA ASP A 27 14.93 17.45 -0.01
C ASP A 27 13.64 18.22 0.32
N SER A 28 12.89 17.75 1.29
CA SER A 28 11.88 18.55 1.98
C SER A 28 11.76 17.97 3.38
N GLU A 29 12.15 18.79 4.37
CA GLU A 29 12.03 18.61 5.81
C GLU A 29 11.46 17.25 6.25
N LEU A 30 12.37 16.35 6.65
CA LEU A 30 12.09 14.96 6.99
C LEU A 30 11.15 14.84 8.21
N LYS A 31 9.85 15.05 8.01
CA LYS A 31 8.82 14.55 8.93
C LYS A 31 8.58 13.10 8.58
N MET A 32 8.68 12.20 9.55
CA MET A 32 8.34 10.80 9.34
C MET A 32 6.81 10.65 9.37
N VAL A 33 6.30 9.65 8.66
CA VAL A 33 4.89 9.29 8.72
C VAL A 33 4.59 8.69 10.10
N SER A 34 3.66 9.28 10.85
CA SER A 34 3.20 8.70 12.12
C SER A 34 2.62 7.28 11.90
N LYS A 35 2.84 6.37 12.86
CA LYS A 35 2.29 5.01 12.80
C LYS A 35 0.76 4.99 12.66
N GLU A 36 0.07 5.97 13.24
CA GLU A 36 -1.38 6.15 13.12
C GLU A 36 -1.83 6.47 11.68
N ALA A 37 -1.03 7.27 10.96
CA ALA A 37 -1.26 7.54 9.55
C ALA A 37 -1.03 6.29 8.70
N GLY A 38 0.02 5.51 9.00
CA GLY A 38 0.28 4.21 8.38
C GLY A 38 -0.87 3.21 8.55
N ASP A 39 -1.41 3.09 9.77
CA ASP A 39 -2.58 2.25 10.06
C ASP A 39 -3.83 2.73 9.31
N SER A 40 -4.04 4.06 9.26
CA SER A 40 -5.15 4.67 8.50
C SER A 40 -5.08 4.33 7.01
N ILE A 41 -3.88 4.36 6.42
CA ILE A 41 -3.65 3.96 5.02
C ILE A 41 -4.00 2.48 4.83
N ALA A 42 -3.52 1.60 5.72
CA ALA A 42 -3.78 0.16 5.64
C ALA A 42 -5.28 -0.16 5.77
N ASN A 43 -5.97 0.53 6.66
CA ASN A 43 -7.40 0.37 6.90
C ASN A 43 -8.22 0.88 5.70
N ALA A 44 -7.89 2.06 5.17
CA ALA A 44 -8.52 2.61 3.97
C ALA A 44 -8.31 1.70 2.75
N ARG A 45 -7.09 1.16 2.57
CA ARG A 45 -6.78 0.19 1.52
C ARG A 45 -7.63 -1.08 1.65
N THR A 46 -7.78 -1.59 2.86
CA THR A 46 -8.58 -2.80 3.16
C THR A 46 -10.06 -2.55 2.90
N ARG A 47 -10.60 -1.40 3.29
CA ARG A 47 -11.99 -0.99 3.01
C ARG A 47 -12.27 -0.90 1.51
N LYS A 48 -11.30 -0.42 0.73
CA LYS A 48 -11.39 -0.37 -0.73
C LYS A 48 -11.12 -1.70 -1.44
N GLY A 49 -10.81 -2.76 -0.70
CA GLY A 49 -10.47 -4.08 -1.28
C GLY A 49 -9.19 -4.06 -2.12
N MET A 50 -8.35 -3.05 -1.95
CA MET A 50 -7.10 -2.89 -2.71
C MET A 50 -5.97 -3.67 -2.04
N SER A 51 -5.07 -4.21 -2.85
CA SER A 51 -3.80 -4.78 -2.34
C SER A 51 -2.72 -3.71 -2.35
N ARG A 52 -1.64 -3.89 -1.57
CA ARG A 52 -0.49 -2.96 -1.57
C ARG A 52 0.06 -2.72 -2.97
N LYS A 53 0.06 -3.77 -3.80
CA LYS A 53 0.44 -3.72 -5.21
C LYS A 53 -0.51 -2.87 -6.05
N ASP A 54 -1.81 -2.97 -5.81
CA ASP A 54 -2.82 -2.20 -6.54
C ASP A 54 -2.68 -0.70 -6.24
N LEU A 55 -2.52 -0.36 -4.95
CA LEU A 55 -2.24 1.01 -4.51
C LEU A 55 -0.93 1.52 -5.12
N ALA A 56 0.14 0.72 -5.03
CA ALA A 56 1.44 1.07 -5.61
C ALA A 56 1.36 1.30 -7.14
N GLN A 57 0.62 0.47 -7.89
CA GLN A 57 0.42 0.64 -9.32
C GLN A 57 -0.34 1.92 -9.65
N LYS A 58 -1.38 2.24 -8.87
CA LYS A 58 -2.18 3.46 -9.05
C LYS A 58 -1.36 4.72 -8.79
N MET A 59 -0.43 4.65 -7.84
CA MET A 59 0.54 5.72 -7.53
C MET A 59 1.78 5.73 -8.43
N LYS A 60 1.96 4.71 -9.28
CA LYS A 60 3.21 4.45 -10.01
C LYS A 60 4.44 4.45 -9.08
N LYS A 61 4.27 3.92 -7.86
CA LYS A 61 5.33 3.78 -6.86
C LYS A 61 5.67 2.31 -6.63
N ASN A 62 6.75 2.08 -5.90
CA ASN A 62 7.16 0.75 -5.49
C ASN A 62 6.31 0.27 -4.31
N VAL A 63 5.99 -1.03 -4.29
CA VAL A 63 5.26 -1.66 -3.18
C VAL A 63 5.98 -1.46 -1.85
N SER A 64 7.32 -1.50 -1.84
CA SER A 64 8.13 -1.23 -0.65
C SER A 64 7.92 0.18 -0.10
N VAL A 65 7.67 1.18 -0.96
CA VAL A 65 7.34 2.53 -0.48
C VAL A 65 6.02 2.48 0.26
N ILE A 66 4.97 1.88 -0.32
CA ILE A 66 3.68 1.73 0.34
C ILE A 66 3.80 0.97 1.67
N ASP A 67 4.58 -0.10 1.71
CA ASP A 67 4.83 -0.87 2.93
C ASP A 67 5.52 -0.02 4.02
N SER A 68 6.56 0.74 3.68
CA SER A 68 7.20 1.68 4.60
C SER A 68 6.25 2.78 5.08
N TRP A 69 5.33 3.24 4.22
CA TRP A 69 4.31 4.22 4.59
C TRP A 69 3.26 3.63 5.54
N GLU A 70 2.77 2.41 5.28
CA GLU A 70 1.86 1.68 6.19
C GLU A 70 2.52 1.39 7.56
N ARG A 71 3.84 1.21 7.59
CA ARG A 71 4.60 0.99 8.84
C ARG A 71 4.96 2.27 9.60
N GLY A 72 4.86 3.44 8.96
CA GLY A 72 5.34 4.72 9.52
C GLY A 72 6.86 4.88 9.50
N GLU A 73 7.57 4.10 8.68
CA GLU A 73 9.03 4.18 8.51
C GLU A 73 9.42 5.02 7.29
N ALA A 74 8.44 5.47 6.51
CA ALA A 74 8.66 6.32 5.36
C ALA A 74 8.77 7.80 5.73
N VAL A 75 9.54 8.53 4.94
CA VAL A 75 9.58 9.98 4.95
C VAL A 75 8.27 10.52 4.39
N TYR A 76 7.59 11.36 5.17
CA TYR A 76 6.40 12.07 4.74
C TYR A 76 6.75 12.98 3.56
N ASN A 77 6.13 12.70 2.42
CA ASN A 77 6.21 13.50 1.22
C ASN A 77 4.80 13.95 0.86
N GLU A 78 4.58 15.27 0.83
CA GLU A 78 3.26 15.85 0.55
C GLU A 78 2.69 15.38 -0.78
N LYS A 79 3.52 15.17 -1.81
CA LYS A 79 3.06 14.65 -3.12
C LYS A 79 2.49 13.24 -2.98
N ILE A 80 3.13 12.38 -2.20
CA ILE A 80 2.67 10.99 -1.96
C ILE A 80 1.43 11.00 -1.07
N ALA A 81 1.40 11.85 -0.05
CA ALA A 81 0.26 12.02 0.83
C ALA A 81 -1.00 12.46 0.07
N GLN A 82 -0.90 13.49 -0.76
CA GLN A 82 -2.01 13.96 -1.60
C GLN A 82 -2.52 12.90 -2.56
N GLU A 83 -1.63 12.09 -3.13
CA GLU A 83 -2.00 11.00 -4.02
C GLU A 83 -2.66 9.85 -3.24
N LEU A 84 -2.23 9.60 -2.00
CA LEU A 84 -2.86 8.61 -1.09
C LEU A 84 -4.27 9.05 -0.74
N GLU A 85 -4.44 10.30 -0.33
CA GLU A 85 -5.74 10.87 0.00
C GLU A 85 -6.67 10.88 -1.22
N SER A 86 -6.15 11.18 -2.42
CA SER A 86 -6.92 11.17 -3.67
C SER A 86 -7.34 9.77 -4.10
N ILE A 87 -6.46 8.77 -3.97
CA ILE A 87 -6.75 7.38 -4.35
C ILE A 87 -7.66 6.70 -3.34
N LEU A 88 -7.40 6.94 -2.06
CA LEU A 88 -8.16 6.36 -0.96
C LEU A 88 -9.46 7.13 -0.72
N GLU A 89 -9.59 8.34 -1.27
CA GLU A 89 -10.71 9.26 -1.04
C GLU A 89 -10.96 9.44 0.47
N PHE A 90 -9.86 9.53 1.23
CA PHE A 90 -9.87 9.53 2.68
C PHE A 90 -8.86 10.54 3.19
N LYS A 91 -9.26 11.34 4.18
CA LYS A 91 -8.41 12.34 4.80
C LYS A 91 -7.57 11.70 5.90
N ILE A 92 -6.27 11.62 5.70
CA ILE A 92 -5.36 11.00 6.66
C ILE A 92 -4.90 12.06 7.65
N ASN A 93 -4.92 11.72 8.94
CA ASN A 93 -4.35 12.59 9.95
C ASN A 93 -2.85 12.31 10.04
N TRP A 94 -2.03 13.22 9.52
CA TRP A 94 -0.57 13.12 9.47
C TRP A 94 0.15 13.69 10.70
N LYS A 95 -0.61 14.11 11.72
CA LYS A 95 -0.09 14.78 12.92
C LYS A 95 0.67 13.86 13.86
#